data_AF-A0A7W1W710-F1
#
_entry.id   AF-A0A7W1W710-F1
#
_cell.length_a   1.000
_cell.length_b   1.000
_cell.length_c   1.000
_cell.angle_alpha   90.00
_cell.angle_beta   90.00
_cell.angle_gamma   90.00
#
_symmetry.space_group_name_H-M   'P 1'
#
loop_
_entity.id
_entity.type
_entity.pdbx_description
1 polymer ?
#
loop_
_entity_poly.entity_id
_entity_poly.type
_entity_poly.pdbx_seq_one_letter_code
_entity_poly.pdbx_strand_id
1 'polypeptide(L)'
;IVPMAMIAVTLGDSALGSGGKSPGTRAKQAAMLRAELIKAFEAVRKTDSQKTNRNNQTNSTNRTGGNNQANNNDNSPNMKNPNSSLKNPPTQNNQNTDNQNSSSAQPSTDLRSDVMQKVMRREIPLLVTAHRAQDIMTALRIAKEFNIRIVLDGAAEAFAVIDEIKASGFPVIIHPTMYRAGGETESLSMETASKLKAAGITVALQSGFESYVPKTRVVLFEAGIAASNGLSMRDALATITIDAAKILGLNSRIGSIETGKDADLAMYDGDPFEYTTHCTGTMINGQIVSEVVR
;
A
#
# COMPACT_ATOMS: atom_id res chain seq x y z
N ILE A 1 10.14 -11.81 -1.97
CA ILE A 1 9.62 -10.44 -1.75
C ILE A 1 8.12 -10.56 -1.44
N VAL A 2 7.68 -10.21 -0.24
CA VAL A 2 6.23 -10.11 0.05
C VAL A 2 5.77 -8.79 -0.57
N PRO A 3 4.83 -8.79 -1.52
CA PRO A 3 4.36 -7.55 -2.13
C PRO A 3 3.63 -6.74 -1.06
N MET A 4 4.16 -5.56 -0.79
CA MET A 4 3.50 -4.56 0.03
C MET A 4 2.79 -3.59 -0.91
N ALA A 5 1.54 -3.28 -0.57
CA ALA A 5 0.70 -2.41 -1.38
C ALA A 5 0.25 -1.24 -0.52
N MET A 6 0.29 -0.05 -1.11
CA MET A 6 -0.39 1.14 -0.62
C MET A 6 -1.33 1.62 -1.71
N ILE A 7 -2.44 2.24 -1.32
CA ILE A 7 -3.22 3.05 -2.26
C ILE A 7 -2.61 4.45 -2.24
N ALA A 8 -2.36 5.04 -3.40
CA ALA A 8 -1.91 6.43 -3.51
C ALA A 8 -3.06 7.35 -3.89
N VAL A 9 -3.09 8.54 -3.29
CA VAL A 9 -3.96 9.65 -3.68
C VAL A 9 -3.17 10.95 -3.62
N THR A 10 -3.47 11.89 -4.52
CA THR A 10 -2.83 13.20 -4.56
C THR A 10 -3.84 14.28 -4.17
N LEU A 11 -3.44 15.15 -3.24
CA LEU A 11 -4.13 16.37 -2.86
C LEU A 11 -3.24 17.55 -3.26
N GLY A 12 -3.72 18.36 -4.20
CA GLY A 12 -2.98 19.49 -4.73
C GLY A 12 -3.23 19.78 -6.20
N ASP A 13 -2.54 20.78 -6.72
CA ASP A 13 -2.56 21.17 -8.12
C ASP A 13 -2.06 20.03 -9.03
N SER A 14 -1.15 19.18 -8.52
CA SER A 14 -0.66 17.98 -9.21
C SER A 14 -1.76 16.94 -9.47
N ALA A 15 -2.90 17.01 -8.78
CA ALA A 15 -4.06 16.17 -9.03
C ALA A 15 -5.04 16.76 -10.06
N LEU A 16 -4.78 17.97 -10.60
CA LEU A 16 -5.65 18.59 -11.60
C LEU A 16 -5.47 17.91 -12.96
N GLY A 17 -6.59 17.47 -13.56
CA GLY A 17 -6.57 16.95 -14.92
C GLY A 17 -6.26 18.04 -15.95
N SER A 18 -5.50 17.70 -16.98
CA SER A 18 -5.26 18.61 -18.11
C SER A 18 -6.58 19.08 -18.74
N GLY A 19 -6.68 20.38 -19.03
CA GLY A 19 -7.85 20.99 -19.67
C GLY A 19 -9.10 21.12 -18.78
N GLY A 20 -8.96 21.28 -17.46
CA GLY A 20 -10.10 21.53 -16.56
C GLY A 20 -10.91 20.29 -16.20
N LYS A 21 -10.38 19.08 -16.46
CA LYS A 21 -11.02 17.83 -16.05
C LYS A 21 -10.97 17.67 -14.53
N SER A 22 -11.94 16.94 -13.98
CA SER A 22 -12.03 16.63 -12.54
C SER A 22 -10.67 16.24 -11.97
N PRO A 23 -10.32 16.73 -10.78
CA PRO A 23 -11.22 17.27 -9.74
C PRO A 23 -11.54 18.76 -9.89
N GLY A 24 -10.71 19.56 -10.57
CA GLY A 24 -10.92 21.00 -10.77
C GLY A 24 -10.59 21.89 -9.57
N THR A 25 -10.78 21.46 -8.32
CA THR A 25 -10.39 22.20 -7.10
C THR A 25 -9.91 21.27 -5.97
N ARG A 26 -9.11 21.81 -5.03
CA ARG A 26 -8.66 21.10 -3.81
C ARG A 26 -9.84 20.65 -2.93
N ALA A 27 -10.87 21.48 -2.80
CA ALA A 27 -12.09 21.12 -2.07
C ALA A 27 -12.79 19.91 -2.70
N LYS A 28 -12.87 19.87 -4.04
CA LYS A 28 -13.46 18.74 -4.75
C LYS A 28 -12.59 17.48 -4.66
N GLN A 29 -11.26 17.60 -4.64
CA GLN A 29 -10.35 16.48 -4.35
C GLN A 29 -10.65 15.85 -3.00
N ALA A 30 -10.69 16.67 -1.94
CA ALA A 30 -10.99 16.22 -0.60
C ALA A 30 -12.37 15.56 -0.53
N ALA A 31 -13.39 16.18 -1.15
CA ALA A 31 -14.75 15.63 -1.18
C ALA A 31 -14.82 14.28 -1.93
N MET A 32 -14.08 14.13 -3.04
CA MET A 32 -14.02 12.87 -3.79
C MET A 32 -13.34 11.77 -2.98
N LEU A 33 -12.20 12.05 -2.35
CA LEU A 33 -11.54 11.09 -1.45
C LEU A 33 -12.48 10.68 -0.31
N ARG A 34 -13.13 11.65 0.30
CA ARG A 34 -14.10 11.44 1.39
C ARG A 34 -15.27 10.56 0.95
N ALA A 35 -15.83 10.80 -0.23
CA ALA A 35 -16.91 9.98 -0.79
C ALA A 35 -16.49 8.52 -1.02
N GLU A 36 -15.26 8.30 -1.51
CA GLU A 36 -14.72 6.95 -1.69
C GLU A 36 -14.50 6.22 -0.36
N LEU A 37 -14.00 6.92 0.67
CA LEU A 37 -13.85 6.38 2.02
C LEU A 37 -15.22 6.04 2.66
N ILE A 38 -16.24 6.88 2.46
CA ILE A 38 -17.61 6.60 2.93
C ILE A 38 -18.15 5.30 2.30
N LYS A 39 -18.02 5.14 0.98
CA LYS A 39 -18.46 3.92 0.29
C LYS A 39 -17.75 2.68 0.84
N ALA A 40 -16.43 2.76 1.05
CA ALA A 40 -15.66 1.66 1.61
C ALA A 40 -16.06 1.35 3.06
N PHE A 41 -16.30 2.38 3.87
CA PHE A 41 -16.79 2.22 5.25
C PHE A 41 -18.15 1.51 5.29
N GLU A 42 -19.08 1.89 4.43
CA GLU A 42 -20.38 1.21 4.31
C GLU A 42 -20.23 -0.25 3.85
N ALA A 43 -19.35 -0.52 2.90
CA ALA A 43 -19.07 -1.87 2.42
C ALA A 43 -18.49 -2.78 3.52
N VAL A 44 -17.55 -2.26 4.32
CA VAL A 44 -17.00 -2.95 5.49
C VAL A 44 -18.10 -3.30 6.50
N ARG A 45 -18.96 -2.32 6.85
CA ARG A 45 -20.07 -2.53 7.81
C ARG A 45 -21.06 -3.60 7.33
N LYS A 46 -21.42 -3.59 6.05
CA LYS A 46 -22.31 -4.61 5.45
C LYS A 46 -21.69 -6.00 5.52
N THR A 47 -20.41 -6.12 5.17
CA THR A 47 -19.67 -7.39 5.18
C THR A 47 -19.57 -7.98 6.59
N ASP A 48 -19.28 -7.13 7.59
CA ASP A 48 -19.14 -7.57 8.98
C ASP A 48 -20.49 -7.98 9.59
N SER A 49 -21.57 -7.29 9.22
CA SER A 49 -22.94 -7.66 9.62
C SER A 49 -23.38 -9.01 9.03
N GLN A 50 -23.05 -9.27 7.76
CA GLN A 50 -23.37 -10.55 7.11
C GLN A 50 -22.59 -11.74 7.71
N LYS A 51 -21.31 -11.55 8.05
CA LYS A 51 -20.51 -12.58 8.75
C LYS A 51 -21.10 -12.91 10.12
N THR A 52 -21.52 -11.89 10.87
CA THR A 52 -22.14 -12.06 12.19
C THR A 52 -23.45 -12.85 12.10
N ASN A 53 -24.31 -12.53 11.14
CA ASN A 53 -25.58 -13.24 10.94
C ASN A 53 -25.38 -14.70 10.50
N ARG A 54 -24.39 -14.99 9.64
CA ARG A 54 -24.06 -16.37 9.25
C ARG A 54 -23.57 -17.20 10.43
N ASN A 55 -22.69 -16.64 11.26
CA ASN A 55 -22.16 -17.33 12.45
C ASN A 55 -23.26 -17.61 13.50
N ASN A 56 -24.25 -16.72 13.63
CA ASN A 56 -25.39 -16.96 14.50
C ASN A 56 -26.35 -18.03 13.97
N GLN A 57 -26.52 -18.14 12.65
CA GLN A 57 -27.32 -19.21 12.04
C GLN A 57 -26.66 -20.59 12.17
N THR A 58 -25.34 -20.71 11.94
CA THR A 58 -24.61 -21.98 12.12
C THR A 58 -24.56 -22.45 13.57
N ASN A 59 -24.46 -21.53 14.53
CA ASN A 59 -24.53 -21.87 15.96
C ASN A 59 -25.95 -22.25 16.43
N SER A 60 -26.99 -21.77 15.76
CA SER A 60 -28.38 -22.18 16.00
C SER A 60 -28.64 -23.59 15.49
N THR A 61 -28.23 -23.91 14.25
CA THR A 61 -28.43 -25.26 13.68
C THR A 61 -27.63 -26.35 14.40
N ASN A 62 -26.43 -26.06 14.92
CA ASN A 62 -25.66 -27.01 15.72
C ASN A 62 -26.22 -27.24 17.14
N ARG A 63 -27.05 -26.33 17.67
CA ARG A 63 -27.75 -26.55 18.96
C ARG A 63 -29.02 -27.40 18.81
N THR A 64 -29.64 -27.42 17.63
CA THR A 64 -30.86 -28.20 17.38
C THR A 64 -30.59 -29.62 16.85
N GLY A 65 -29.35 -29.94 16.45
CA GLY A 65 -28.98 -31.24 15.87
C GLY A 65 -28.41 -32.29 16.84
N GLY A 66 -28.33 -31.99 18.14
CA GLY A 66 -27.75 -32.88 19.14
C GLY A 66 -28.79 -33.72 19.88
N ASN A 67 -29.47 -34.65 19.20
CA ASN A 67 -30.09 -35.82 19.82
C ASN A 67 -30.60 -36.77 18.72
N ASN A 68 -29.80 -37.78 18.39
CA ASN A 68 -30.28 -39.11 18.00
C ASN A 68 -29.07 -40.05 17.83
N GLN A 69 -28.75 -40.77 18.91
CA GLN A 69 -28.10 -42.08 18.85
C GLN A 69 -29.19 -43.15 18.89
N ALA A 70 -29.21 -44.07 17.93
CA ALA A 70 -29.39 -45.51 18.17
C ALA A 70 -29.42 -46.34 16.86
N ASN A 71 -28.49 -47.31 16.82
CA ASN A 71 -28.61 -48.70 16.36
C ASN A 71 -28.78 -49.09 14.86
N ASN A 72 -27.70 -49.61 14.29
CA ASN A 72 -27.49 -51.02 13.87
C ASN A 72 -28.70 -51.80 13.31
N ASN A 73 -28.68 -52.30 12.06
CA ASN A 73 -27.96 -53.51 11.60
C ASN A 73 -28.50 -54.03 10.23
N ASP A 74 -27.56 -54.62 9.48
CA ASP A 74 -27.66 -55.82 8.64
C ASP A 74 -28.19 -55.87 7.18
N ASN A 75 -27.34 -56.58 6.42
CA ASN A 75 -27.53 -57.45 5.25
C ASN A 75 -27.52 -56.87 3.81
N SER A 76 -26.35 -57.07 3.17
CA SER A 76 -26.18 -57.35 1.73
C SER A 76 -26.56 -58.83 1.41
N PRO A 77 -26.37 -59.43 0.19
CA PRO A 77 -25.84 -58.91 -1.09
C PRO A 77 -26.54 -59.43 -2.38
N ASN A 78 -26.22 -58.82 -3.54
CA ASN A 78 -26.02 -59.39 -4.91
C ASN A 78 -26.50 -58.39 -6.00
N MET A 79 -26.06 -58.36 -7.26
CA MET A 79 -24.86 -58.75 -8.02
C MET A 79 -25.17 -58.33 -9.48
N LYS A 80 -24.12 -58.11 -10.29
CA LYS A 80 -24.06 -58.17 -11.78
C LYS A 80 -24.41 -56.92 -12.63
N ASN A 81 -23.34 -56.32 -13.15
CA ASN A 81 -23.16 -55.79 -14.52
C ASN A 81 -23.13 -56.99 -15.53
N PRO A 82 -23.19 -56.89 -16.89
CA PRO A 82 -22.47 -55.90 -17.72
C PRO A 82 -23.07 -55.47 -19.10
N ASN A 83 -22.45 -54.42 -19.66
CA ASN A 83 -22.17 -54.13 -21.09
C ASN A 83 -23.29 -54.16 -22.15
N SER A 84 -23.40 -53.07 -22.93
CA SER A 84 -22.83 -53.04 -24.30
C SER A 84 -23.06 -51.71 -25.03
N SER A 85 -21.98 -51.24 -25.62
CA SER A 85 -21.76 -50.19 -26.62
C SER A 85 -22.56 -50.31 -27.92
N LEU A 86 -22.90 -49.18 -28.57
CA LEU A 86 -22.51 -48.78 -29.96
C LEU A 86 -23.53 -47.83 -30.65
N LYS A 87 -22.95 -46.77 -31.26
CA LYS A 87 -23.34 -46.04 -32.50
C LYS A 87 -24.41 -44.93 -32.48
N ASN A 88 -23.92 -43.71 -32.78
CA ASN A 88 -24.62 -42.57 -33.41
C ASN A 88 -24.63 -42.74 -34.97
N PRO A 89 -25.23 -41.83 -35.77
CA PRO A 89 -26.56 -41.16 -35.74
C PRO A 89 -27.29 -41.35 -37.12
N PRO A 90 -28.42 -40.67 -37.45
CA PRO A 90 -28.32 -39.34 -38.07
C PRO A 90 -29.46 -38.35 -37.75
N THR A 91 -29.18 -37.10 -38.11
CA THR A 91 -29.93 -35.83 -38.07
C THR A 91 -31.35 -35.84 -38.65
N GLN A 92 -32.28 -35.09 -38.02
CA GLN A 92 -33.22 -34.20 -38.71
C GLN A 92 -33.81 -33.12 -37.77
N ASN A 93 -33.95 -31.91 -38.33
CA ASN A 93 -34.27 -30.62 -37.71
C ASN A 93 -35.73 -30.49 -37.22
N ASN A 94 -35.95 -29.81 -36.08
CA ASN A 94 -36.82 -28.62 -36.04
C ASN A 94 -36.77 -27.86 -34.69
N GLN A 95 -36.33 -26.60 -34.79
CA GLN A 95 -36.88 -25.37 -34.22
C GLN A 95 -37.37 -25.32 -32.75
N ASN A 96 -36.63 -24.48 -32.00
CA ASN A 96 -37.06 -23.50 -31.00
C ASN A 96 -37.86 -23.96 -29.78
N THR A 97 -37.17 -24.01 -28.63
CA THR A 97 -37.62 -23.33 -27.42
C THR A 97 -36.42 -22.74 -26.69
N ASP A 98 -36.48 -21.42 -26.48
CA ASP A 98 -35.56 -20.65 -25.65
C ASP A 98 -35.33 -21.32 -24.30
N ASN A 99 -34.10 -21.74 -24.05
CA ASN A 99 -33.65 -22.07 -22.70
C ASN A 99 -32.52 -21.11 -22.36
N GLN A 100 -32.91 -20.01 -21.71
CA GLN A 100 -32.00 -19.11 -21.02
C GLN A 100 -31.26 -19.90 -19.95
N ASN A 101 -30.08 -20.39 -20.32
CA ASN A 101 -29.14 -20.91 -19.35
C ASN A 101 -28.57 -19.69 -18.61
N SER A 102 -29.09 -19.47 -17.40
CA SER A 102 -28.60 -18.48 -16.45
C SER A 102 -27.15 -18.82 -16.10
N SER A 103 -26.21 -18.26 -16.88
CA SER A 103 -24.82 -18.20 -16.47
C SER A 103 -24.80 -17.37 -15.19
N SER A 104 -24.55 -18.06 -14.07
CA SER A 104 -24.20 -17.46 -12.79
C SER A 104 -22.97 -16.59 -12.98
N ALA A 105 -23.22 -15.33 -13.37
CA ALA A 105 -22.22 -14.29 -13.36
C ALA A 105 -21.79 -14.14 -11.89
N GLN A 106 -20.62 -14.72 -11.58
CA GLN A 106 -19.85 -14.35 -10.40
C GLN A 106 -19.88 -12.81 -10.34
N PRO A 107 -20.33 -12.19 -9.23
CA PRO A 107 -20.41 -10.74 -9.16
C PRO A 107 -19.01 -10.22 -9.46
N SER A 108 -18.87 -9.38 -10.49
CA SER A 108 -17.60 -8.80 -10.87
C SER A 108 -17.04 -8.08 -9.64
N THR A 109 -16.01 -8.66 -9.03
CA THR A 109 -15.40 -8.09 -7.83
C THR A 109 -14.84 -6.71 -8.20
N ASP A 110 -15.41 -5.66 -7.64
CA ASP A 110 -14.88 -4.31 -7.81
C ASP A 110 -13.56 -4.21 -7.04
N LEU A 111 -12.45 -4.47 -7.75
CA LEU A 111 -11.09 -4.44 -7.19
C LEU A 111 -10.79 -3.13 -6.45
N ARG A 112 -11.36 -2.01 -6.90
CA ARG A 112 -11.18 -0.71 -6.24
C ARG A 112 -11.84 -0.70 -4.86
N SER A 113 -13.09 -1.17 -4.77
CA SER A 113 -13.81 -1.32 -3.51
C SER A 113 -13.05 -2.24 -2.55
N ASP A 114 -12.57 -3.39 -3.04
CA ASP A 114 -11.85 -4.36 -2.22
C ASP A 114 -10.58 -3.78 -1.60
N VAL A 115 -9.76 -3.08 -2.37
CA VAL A 115 -8.53 -2.49 -1.86
C VAL A 115 -8.83 -1.33 -0.89
N MET A 116 -9.87 -0.53 -1.16
CA MET A 116 -10.27 0.54 -0.24
C MET A 116 -10.83 -0.01 1.09
N GLN A 117 -11.51 -1.16 1.07
CA GLN A 117 -11.89 -1.85 2.29
C GLN A 117 -10.67 -2.27 3.14
N LYS A 118 -9.55 -2.66 2.51
CA LYS A 118 -8.30 -2.95 3.23
C LYS A 118 -7.72 -1.71 3.92
N VAL A 119 -7.80 -0.54 3.28
CA VAL A 119 -7.43 0.76 3.90
C VAL A 119 -8.33 1.04 5.11
N MET A 120 -9.64 0.85 4.97
CA MET A 120 -10.60 1.06 6.07
C MET A 120 -10.35 0.12 7.26
N ARG A 121 -9.93 -1.12 6.99
CA ARG A 121 -9.52 -2.10 8.01
C ARG A 121 -8.09 -1.88 8.53
N ARG A 122 -7.37 -0.88 8.00
CA ARG A 122 -5.97 -0.54 8.32
C ARG A 122 -4.97 -1.64 8.00
N GLU A 123 -5.34 -2.60 7.16
CA GLU A 123 -4.46 -3.67 6.69
C GLU A 123 -3.33 -3.08 5.84
N ILE A 124 -3.65 -2.09 5.01
CA ILE A 124 -2.70 -1.30 4.23
C ILE A 124 -2.89 0.20 4.50
N PRO A 125 -1.83 1.02 4.44
CA PRO A 125 -1.96 2.46 4.59
C PRO A 125 -2.41 3.13 3.27
N LEU A 126 -2.98 4.31 3.39
CA LEU A 126 -3.21 5.24 2.27
C LEU A 126 -2.01 6.20 2.18
N LEU A 127 -1.29 6.19 1.06
CA LEU A 127 -0.24 7.15 0.74
C LEU A 127 -0.91 8.42 0.20
N VAL A 128 -0.70 9.55 0.87
CA VAL A 128 -1.32 10.83 0.49
C VAL A 128 -0.24 11.81 0.07
N THR A 129 -0.11 12.02 -1.25
CA THR A 129 0.77 13.06 -1.79
C THR A 129 0.15 14.43 -1.52
N ALA A 130 0.79 15.22 -0.68
CA ALA A 130 0.36 16.54 -0.27
C ALA A 130 1.60 17.41 0.00
N HIS A 131 1.79 18.47 -0.78
CA HIS A 131 2.98 19.32 -0.67
C HIS A 131 2.77 20.52 0.25
N ARG A 132 1.63 21.20 0.15
CA ARG A 132 1.36 22.44 0.90
C ARG A 132 0.77 22.15 2.27
N ALA A 133 0.98 23.07 3.21
CA ALA A 133 0.51 22.94 4.59
C ALA A 133 -1.01 22.69 4.68
N GLN A 134 -1.82 23.38 3.87
CA GLN A 134 -3.28 23.19 3.85
C GLN A 134 -3.72 21.79 3.39
N ASP A 135 -2.98 21.15 2.48
CA ASP A 135 -3.31 19.81 1.99
C ASP A 135 -2.89 18.75 3.00
N ILE A 136 -1.71 18.94 3.62
CA ILE A 136 -1.23 18.09 4.71
C ILE A 136 -2.26 18.11 5.85
N MET A 137 -2.69 19.30 6.28
CA MET A 137 -3.73 19.45 7.31
C MET A 137 -5.07 18.82 6.90
N THR A 138 -5.40 18.83 5.62
CA THR A 138 -6.60 18.17 5.11
C THR A 138 -6.46 16.65 5.15
N ALA A 139 -5.31 16.10 4.75
CA ALA A 139 -5.00 14.69 4.87
C ALA A 139 -5.08 14.19 6.32
N LEU A 140 -4.48 14.93 7.26
CA LEU A 140 -4.53 14.62 8.70
C LEU A 140 -5.97 14.60 9.24
N ARG A 141 -6.80 15.59 8.85
CA ARG A 141 -8.22 15.64 9.24
C ARG A 141 -9.02 14.47 8.69
N ILE A 142 -8.83 14.11 7.42
CA ILE A 142 -9.50 12.96 6.81
C ILE A 142 -9.06 11.66 7.50
N ALA A 143 -7.76 11.49 7.75
CA ALA A 143 -7.25 10.31 8.44
C ALA A 143 -7.88 10.14 9.82
N LYS A 144 -7.99 11.24 10.58
CA LYS A 144 -8.66 11.27 11.89
C LYS A 144 -10.16 10.96 11.77
N GLU A 145 -10.85 11.55 10.80
CA GLU A 145 -12.30 11.36 10.61
C GLU A 145 -12.67 9.89 10.35
N PHE A 146 -11.96 9.25 9.41
CA PHE A 146 -12.24 7.85 9.02
C PHE A 146 -11.46 6.84 9.85
N ASN A 147 -10.63 7.31 10.78
CA ASN A 147 -9.79 6.49 11.63
C ASN A 147 -8.91 5.54 10.79
N ILE A 148 -8.27 6.04 9.72
CA ILE A 148 -7.42 5.25 8.82
C ILE A 148 -5.93 5.54 9.05
N ARG A 149 -5.05 4.62 8.60
CA ARG A 149 -3.60 4.85 8.61
C ARG A 149 -3.19 5.54 7.31
N ILE A 150 -2.47 6.64 7.41
CA ILE A 150 -1.89 7.31 6.24
C ILE A 150 -0.35 7.39 6.32
N VAL A 151 0.28 7.59 5.17
CA VAL A 151 1.66 8.03 5.04
C VAL A 151 1.62 9.32 4.23
N LEU A 152 2.22 10.39 4.74
CA LEU A 152 2.32 11.66 4.01
C LEU A 152 3.45 11.56 2.98
N ASP A 153 3.16 11.93 1.74
CA ASP A 153 4.10 11.91 0.62
C ASP A 153 4.28 13.32 0.04
N GLY A 154 5.48 13.67 -0.41
CA GLY A 154 5.77 15.01 -0.94
C GLY A 154 6.20 15.97 0.16
N ALA A 155 5.23 16.43 0.96
CA ALA A 155 5.45 17.11 2.23
C ALA A 155 6.37 18.35 2.19
N ALA A 156 6.35 19.12 1.10
CA ALA A 156 7.24 20.26 0.88
C ALA A 156 7.18 21.31 2.02
N GLU A 157 5.98 21.60 2.52
CA GLU A 157 5.71 22.54 3.62
C GLU A 157 5.48 21.85 4.98
N ALA A 158 5.87 20.58 5.14
CA ALA A 158 5.67 19.88 6.42
C ALA A 158 6.41 20.54 7.60
N PHE A 159 7.47 21.30 7.33
CA PHE A 159 8.16 22.10 8.34
C PHE A 159 7.27 23.17 8.99
N ALA A 160 6.15 23.54 8.36
CA ALA A 160 5.21 24.54 8.89
C ALA A 160 4.09 23.94 9.76
N VAL A 161 3.95 22.61 9.78
CA VAL A 161 2.86 21.87 10.46
C VAL A 161 3.40 20.66 11.24
N ILE A 162 4.60 20.82 11.82
CA ILE A 162 5.33 19.75 12.51
C ILE A 162 4.53 19.23 13.71
N ASP A 163 3.93 20.12 14.49
CA ASP A 163 3.21 19.76 15.71
C ASP A 163 1.97 18.93 15.39
N GLU A 164 1.26 19.26 14.31
CA GLU A 164 0.09 18.50 13.86
C GLU A 164 0.47 17.14 13.29
N ILE A 165 1.56 17.05 12.51
CA ILE A 165 2.08 15.77 12.04
C ILE A 165 2.50 14.91 13.24
N LYS A 166 3.26 15.48 14.19
CA LYS A 166 3.69 14.79 15.40
C LYS A 166 2.50 14.28 16.22
N ALA A 167 1.48 15.11 16.43
CA ALA A 167 0.27 14.74 17.15
C ALA A 167 -0.53 13.62 16.46
N SER A 168 -0.45 13.53 15.13
CA SER A 168 -1.08 12.46 14.36
C SER A 168 -0.37 11.11 14.47
N GLY A 169 0.94 11.11 14.74
CA GLY A 169 1.78 9.92 14.75
C GLY A 169 2.06 9.32 13.36
N PHE A 170 1.67 9.97 12.28
CA PHE A 170 1.92 9.48 10.92
C PHE A 170 3.33 9.81 10.43
N PRO A 171 3.95 8.89 9.66
CA PRO A 171 5.25 9.13 9.09
C PRO A 171 5.18 9.98 7.81
N VAL A 172 6.34 10.50 7.41
CA VAL A 172 6.49 11.37 6.23
C VAL A 172 7.54 10.82 5.28
N ILE A 173 7.21 10.76 3.99
CA ILE A 173 8.15 10.56 2.89
C ILE A 173 8.33 11.90 2.20
N ILE A 174 9.53 12.47 2.30
CA ILE A 174 9.85 13.77 1.70
C ILE A 174 10.34 13.54 0.28
N HIS A 175 9.78 14.28 -0.68
CA HIS A 175 10.29 14.29 -2.06
C HIS A 175 11.73 14.82 -2.12
N PRO A 176 12.51 14.44 -3.15
CA PRO A 176 13.89 14.92 -3.31
C PRO A 176 13.96 16.44 -3.23
N THR A 177 14.98 17.01 -2.60
CA THR A 177 15.16 18.46 -2.50
C THR A 177 16.16 18.98 -3.54
N MET A 178 16.94 18.11 -4.16
CA MET A 178 17.88 18.46 -5.25
C MET A 178 17.16 18.57 -6.59
N TYR A 179 16.22 19.51 -6.71
CA TYR A 179 15.63 19.89 -7.99
C TYR A 179 15.18 21.36 -7.99
N ARG A 180 14.77 21.85 -9.15
CA ARG A 180 14.24 23.20 -9.29
C ARG A 180 12.83 23.27 -8.70
N ALA A 181 12.73 23.86 -7.51
CA ALA A 181 11.46 24.12 -6.85
C ALA A 181 10.53 25.00 -7.70
N GLY A 182 9.23 24.72 -7.62
CA GLY A 182 8.21 25.50 -8.32
C GLY A 182 6.79 24.98 -8.02
N GLY A 183 5.79 25.80 -8.34
CA GLY A 183 4.39 25.47 -8.09
C GLY A 183 4.14 25.10 -6.62
N GLU A 184 3.57 23.93 -6.38
CA GLU A 184 3.25 23.46 -5.02
C GLU A 184 4.47 23.19 -4.13
N THR A 185 5.66 23.19 -4.71
CA THR A 185 6.92 22.89 -4.03
C THR A 185 7.83 24.10 -3.92
N GLU A 186 7.36 25.29 -4.28
CA GLU A 186 8.14 26.55 -4.22
C GLU A 186 8.76 26.82 -2.85
N SER A 187 8.07 26.40 -1.78
CA SER A 187 8.48 26.58 -0.39
C SER A 187 9.35 25.44 0.15
N LEU A 188 9.73 24.45 -0.67
CA LEU A 188 10.50 23.30 -0.18
C LEU A 188 11.78 23.77 0.50
N SER A 189 12.21 23.05 1.54
CA SER A 189 13.43 23.34 2.28
C SER A 189 14.25 22.06 2.46
N MET A 190 15.56 22.18 2.30
CA MET A 190 16.51 21.10 2.58
C MET A 190 16.57 20.77 4.09
N GLU A 191 16.10 21.66 4.95
CA GLU A 191 16.04 21.45 6.41
C GLU A 191 14.76 20.71 6.85
N THR A 192 13.79 20.48 5.96
CA THR A 192 12.51 19.87 6.37
C THR A 192 12.71 18.51 7.04
N ALA A 193 13.63 17.70 6.51
CA ALA A 193 13.95 16.38 7.08
C ALA A 193 14.53 16.47 8.49
N SER A 194 15.44 17.43 8.72
CA SER A 194 16.09 17.61 10.03
C SER A 194 15.11 18.11 11.08
N LYS A 195 14.26 19.08 10.73
CA LYS A 195 13.21 19.61 11.63
C LYS A 195 12.20 18.53 12.03
N LEU A 196 11.73 17.73 11.07
CA LEU A 196 10.77 16.66 11.36
C LEU A 196 11.39 15.55 12.23
N LYS A 197 12.64 15.14 11.94
CA LYS A 197 13.34 14.15 12.78
C LYS A 197 13.61 14.66 14.19
N ALA A 198 14.02 15.92 14.34
CA ALA A 198 14.22 16.54 15.65
C ALA A 198 12.91 16.55 16.49
N ALA A 199 11.75 16.63 15.84
CA ALA A 199 10.45 16.52 16.49
C ALA A 199 10.06 15.08 16.88
N GLY A 200 10.82 14.07 16.47
CA GLY A 200 10.56 12.65 16.72
C GLY A 200 9.70 11.96 15.65
N ILE A 201 9.51 12.59 14.48
CA ILE A 201 8.70 12.04 13.39
C ILE A 201 9.55 11.06 12.57
N THR A 202 8.98 9.91 12.21
CA THR A 202 9.65 8.96 11.30
C THR A 202 9.63 9.52 9.88
N VAL A 203 10.82 9.72 9.30
CA VAL A 203 11.01 10.37 8.00
C VAL A 203 11.82 9.46 7.08
N ALA A 204 11.35 9.30 5.85
CA ALA A 204 12.15 8.75 4.77
C ALA A 204 12.35 9.76 3.64
N LEU A 205 13.50 9.65 2.96
CA LEU A 205 13.77 10.37 1.72
C LEU A 205 13.53 9.43 0.54
N GLN A 206 13.01 9.97 -0.56
CA GLN A 206 12.81 9.21 -1.79
C GLN A 206 13.44 9.89 -3.00
N SER A 207 13.48 9.16 -4.11
CA SER A 207 13.96 9.68 -5.39
C SER A 207 13.01 10.62 -6.10
N GLY A 208 11.72 10.58 -5.77
CA GLY A 208 10.67 11.20 -6.58
C GLY A 208 10.59 10.57 -7.98
N PHE A 209 9.89 11.25 -8.89
CA PHE A 209 9.74 10.85 -10.28
C PHE A 209 10.19 11.99 -11.22
N GLU A 210 10.98 11.66 -12.22
CA GLU A 210 11.34 12.53 -13.33
C GLU A 210 11.39 11.71 -14.62
N SER A 211 10.86 12.28 -15.72
CA SER A 211 10.66 11.54 -16.98
C SER A 211 11.96 11.24 -17.74
N TYR A 212 13.01 12.03 -17.53
CA TYR A 212 14.24 11.94 -18.32
C TYR A 212 15.38 11.20 -17.60
N VAL A 213 15.39 11.18 -16.26
CA VAL A 213 16.47 10.55 -15.47
C VAL A 213 15.87 9.71 -14.34
N PRO A 214 16.19 8.41 -14.25
CA PRO A 214 15.84 7.60 -13.09
C PRO A 214 16.53 8.16 -11.84
N LYS A 215 15.78 8.86 -10.99
CA LYS A 215 16.30 9.45 -9.75
C LYS A 215 16.58 8.44 -8.64
N THR A 216 16.28 7.15 -8.83
CA THR A 216 16.55 6.11 -7.82
C THR A 216 18.03 6.05 -7.43
N ARG A 217 18.95 6.38 -8.35
CA ARG A 217 20.39 6.47 -8.09
C ARG A 217 20.81 7.67 -7.23
N VAL A 218 19.95 8.67 -7.03
CA VAL A 218 20.30 9.91 -6.30
C VAL A 218 19.85 9.92 -4.84
N VAL A 219 19.16 8.88 -4.37
CA VAL A 219 18.62 8.82 -2.99
C VAL A 219 19.72 8.95 -1.93
N LEU A 220 20.90 8.36 -2.18
CA LEU A 220 22.07 8.51 -1.30
C LEU A 220 22.57 9.96 -1.25
N PHE A 221 22.57 10.66 -2.40
CA PHE A 221 22.95 12.07 -2.48
C PHE A 221 21.93 12.98 -1.77
N GLU A 222 20.64 12.70 -1.91
CA GLU A 222 19.59 13.42 -1.16
C GLU A 222 19.78 13.28 0.36
N ALA A 223 20.16 12.09 0.85
CA ALA A 223 20.51 11.90 2.24
C ALA A 223 21.76 12.69 2.64
N GLY A 224 22.80 12.74 1.79
CA GLY A 224 23.99 13.57 2.02
C GLY A 224 23.68 15.08 2.09
N ILE A 225 22.78 15.56 1.24
CA ILE A 225 22.29 16.94 1.30
C ILE A 225 21.51 17.18 2.61
N ALA A 226 20.65 16.25 3.02
CA ALA A 226 19.94 16.38 4.29
C ALA A 226 20.89 16.37 5.49
N ALA A 227 21.97 15.58 5.46
CA ALA A 227 23.03 15.61 6.47
C ALA A 227 23.70 17.00 6.55
N SER A 228 23.99 17.60 5.39
CA SER A 228 24.53 18.95 5.30
C SER A 228 23.57 20.05 5.78
N ASN A 229 22.27 19.72 5.94
CA ASN A 229 21.20 20.63 6.35
C ASN A 229 20.55 20.23 7.70
N GLY A 230 21.36 19.65 8.59
CA GLY A 230 21.03 19.49 10.01
C GLY A 230 20.70 18.07 10.46
N LEU A 231 20.66 17.07 9.57
CA LEU A 231 20.67 15.67 10.01
C LEU A 231 22.09 15.24 10.40
N SER A 232 22.19 14.36 11.40
CA SER A 232 23.44 13.61 11.58
C SER A 232 23.65 12.65 10.40
N MET A 233 24.89 12.31 10.06
CA MET A 233 25.17 11.30 9.01
C MET A 233 24.43 9.98 9.28
N ARG A 234 24.35 9.56 10.55
CA ARG A 234 23.58 8.37 10.95
C ARG A 234 22.09 8.53 10.66
N ASP A 235 21.51 9.67 11.00
CA ASP A 235 20.08 9.91 10.76
C ASP A 235 19.76 10.04 9.28
N ALA A 236 20.66 10.64 8.51
CA ALA A 236 20.58 10.73 7.06
C ALA A 236 20.61 9.33 6.42
N LEU A 237 21.52 8.45 6.83
CA LEU A 237 21.53 7.06 6.36
C LEU A 237 20.26 6.32 6.78
N ALA A 238 19.75 6.58 7.99
CA ALA A 238 18.52 5.97 8.49
C ALA A 238 17.29 6.35 7.65
N THR A 239 17.20 7.57 7.09
CA THR A 239 16.05 7.99 6.26
C THR A 239 15.93 7.18 4.96
N ILE A 240 17.03 6.62 4.47
CA ILE A 240 17.08 5.81 3.24
C ILE A 240 17.23 4.32 3.52
N THR A 241 17.22 3.90 4.80
CA THR A 241 17.34 2.50 5.23
C THR A 241 16.24 2.13 6.23
N ILE A 242 16.52 2.17 7.53
CA ILE A 242 15.62 1.65 8.56
C ILE A 242 14.32 2.44 8.69
N ASP A 243 14.32 3.75 8.48
CA ASP A 243 13.09 4.55 8.60
C ASP A 243 12.19 4.33 7.40
N ALA A 244 12.75 4.22 6.19
CA ALA A 244 12.01 3.74 5.03
C ALA A 244 11.40 2.35 5.31
N ALA A 245 12.19 1.41 5.83
CA ALA A 245 11.68 0.07 6.18
C ALA A 245 10.55 0.12 7.23
N LYS A 246 10.61 1.00 8.23
CA LYS A 246 9.52 1.19 9.22
C LYS A 246 8.25 1.71 8.56
N ILE A 247 8.35 2.71 7.69
CA ILE A 247 7.19 3.27 6.97
C ILE A 247 6.52 2.19 6.10
N LEU A 248 7.34 1.34 5.49
CA LEU A 248 6.88 0.23 4.66
C LEU A 248 6.38 -0.99 5.48
N GLY A 249 6.56 -1.00 6.81
CA GLY A 249 6.20 -2.13 7.67
C GLY A 249 7.11 -3.36 7.51
N LEU A 250 8.34 -3.16 7.03
CA LEU A 250 9.33 -4.19 6.69
C LEU A 250 10.59 -4.15 7.57
N ASN A 251 10.62 -3.34 8.63
CA ASN A 251 11.78 -3.17 9.50
C ASN A 251 12.21 -4.43 10.28
N SER A 252 11.35 -5.46 10.33
CA SER A 252 11.70 -6.79 10.85
C SER A 252 12.53 -7.62 9.88
N ARG A 253 12.56 -7.24 8.59
CA ARG A 253 13.27 -7.96 7.53
C ARG A 253 14.40 -7.16 6.91
N ILE A 254 14.27 -5.85 6.74
CA ILE A 254 15.26 -5.02 6.02
C ILE A 254 15.53 -3.70 6.74
N GLY A 255 16.55 -2.97 6.26
CA GLY A 255 16.85 -1.60 6.66
C GLY A 255 17.92 -1.46 7.76
N SER A 256 18.39 -2.54 8.37
CA SER A 256 19.57 -2.54 9.23
C SER A 256 20.29 -3.89 9.20
N ILE A 257 21.56 -3.89 9.63
CA ILE A 257 22.39 -5.08 9.72
C ILE A 257 22.24 -5.67 11.12
N GLU A 258 21.30 -6.60 11.25
CA GLU A 258 20.96 -7.29 12.49
C GLU A 258 20.69 -8.77 12.21
N THR A 259 21.00 -9.66 13.15
CA THR A 259 20.70 -11.09 13.02
C THR A 259 19.21 -11.33 12.81
N GLY A 260 18.86 -12.17 11.83
CA GLY A 260 17.48 -12.51 11.48
C GLY A 260 16.85 -11.65 10.38
N LYS A 261 17.53 -10.59 9.93
CA LYS A 261 17.12 -9.79 8.77
C LYS A 261 17.63 -10.37 7.45
N ASP A 262 16.98 -10.00 6.35
CA ASP A 262 17.41 -10.32 4.99
C ASP A 262 18.81 -9.73 4.76
N ALA A 263 19.70 -10.51 4.16
CA ALA A 263 21.06 -10.07 3.82
C ALA A 263 21.06 -9.22 2.54
N ASP A 264 20.46 -8.03 2.65
CA ASP A 264 20.42 -6.98 1.64
C ASP A 264 21.48 -5.92 1.97
N LEU A 265 22.63 -5.97 1.30
CA LEU A 265 23.82 -5.17 1.65
C LEU A 265 24.36 -4.43 0.42
N ALA A 266 24.77 -3.18 0.63
CA ALA A 266 25.61 -2.43 -0.30
C ALA A 266 27.02 -2.31 0.30
N MET A 267 28.03 -2.71 -0.46
CA MET A 267 29.43 -2.69 -0.05
C MET A 267 30.10 -1.45 -0.63
N TYR A 268 30.85 -0.74 0.20
CA TYR A 268 31.55 0.47 -0.17
C TYR A 268 33.03 0.37 0.21
N ASP A 269 33.91 0.98 -0.57
CA ASP A 269 35.35 1.07 -0.28
C ASP A 269 35.73 2.24 0.66
N GLY A 270 34.73 2.93 1.21
CA GLY A 270 34.85 4.07 2.11
C GLY A 270 33.51 4.45 2.75
N ASP A 271 33.41 5.66 3.32
CA ASP A 271 32.14 6.19 3.82
C ASP A 271 31.18 6.48 2.64
N PRO A 272 29.94 5.95 2.63
CA PRO A 272 28.99 6.15 1.54
C PRO A 272 28.64 7.62 1.23
N PHE A 273 28.87 8.56 2.16
CA PHE A 273 28.64 9.98 1.93
C PHE A 273 29.87 10.73 1.38
N GLU A 274 31.04 10.09 1.31
CA GLU A 274 32.20 10.67 0.66
C GLU A 274 32.10 10.54 -0.87
N TYR A 275 32.38 11.64 -1.56
CA TYR A 275 32.23 11.71 -3.02
C TYR A 275 33.16 10.75 -3.79
N THR A 276 34.31 10.41 -3.20
CA THR A 276 35.30 9.49 -3.79
C THR A 276 35.06 8.03 -3.45
N THR A 277 34.04 7.72 -2.65
CA THR A 277 33.67 6.35 -2.29
C THR A 277 32.84 5.72 -3.40
N HIS A 278 33.12 4.47 -3.71
CA HIS A 278 32.43 3.68 -4.72
C HIS A 278 31.63 2.56 -4.07
N CYS A 279 30.47 2.26 -4.64
CA CYS A 279 29.77 1.01 -4.33
C CYS A 279 30.51 -0.13 -5.05
N THR A 280 31.18 -0.99 -4.29
CA THR A 280 32.01 -2.09 -4.82
C THR A 280 31.22 -3.37 -5.01
N GLY A 281 30.02 -3.46 -4.44
CA GLY A 281 29.10 -4.52 -4.79
C GLY A 281 27.77 -4.44 -4.05
N THR A 282 26.85 -5.30 -4.46
CA THR A 282 25.50 -5.36 -3.91
C THR A 282 25.09 -6.81 -3.72
N MET A 283 24.52 -7.08 -2.55
CA MET A 283 23.97 -8.36 -2.15
C MET A 283 22.48 -8.20 -1.88
N ILE A 284 21.66 -9.14 -2.35
CA ILE A 284 20.23 -9.19 -2.08
C ILE A 284 19.88 -10.62 -1.66
N ASN A 285 19.20 -10.76 -0.52
CA ASN A 285 18.86 -12.05 0.11
C ASN A 285 20.06 -13.01 0.23
N GLY A 286 21.26 -12.48 0.53
CA GLY A 286 22.47 -13.27 0.69
C GLY A 286 23.16 -13.66 -0.64
N GLN A 287 22.62 -13.24 -1.78
CA GLN A 287 23.20 -13.48 -3.09
C GLN A 287 23.84 -12.21 -3.64
N ILE A 288 25.07 -12.30 -4.14
CA ILE A 288 25.73 -11.19 -4.82
C ILE A 288 25.05 -10.96 -6.16
N VAL A 289 24.49 -9.77 -6.35
CA VAL A 289 23.77 -9.37 -7.58
C VAL A 289 24.57 -8.40 -8.44
N SER A 290 25.62 -7.79 -7.89
CA SER A 290 26.54 -6.92 -8.61
C SER A 290 27.89 -6.85 -7.90
N GLU A 291 28.97 -6.91 -8.68
CA GLU A 291 30.35 -6.63 -8.26
C GLU A 291 30.96 -5.49 -9.11
N VAL A 292 30.12 -4.83 -9.91
CA VAL A 292 30.57 -3.74 -10.80
C VAL A 292 30.77 -2.48 -9.98
N VAL A 293 32.01 -2.04 -9.87
CA VAL A 293 32.38 -0.72 -9.35
C VAL A 293 32.01 0.32 -10.40
N ARG A 294 31.25 1.34 -10.02
CA ARG A 294 30.85 2.46 -10.88
C ARG A 294 31.22 3.79 -10.26
#